data_AF-A0A380FKY1-F1
#
_entry.id   AF-A0A380FKY1-F1
#
_cell.length_a   1.000
_cell.length_b   1.000
_cell.length_c   1.000
_cell.angle_alpha   90.00
_cell.angle_beta   90.00
_cell.angle_gamma   90.00
#
_symmetry.space_group_name_H-M   'P 1'
#
loop_
_entity.id
_entity.type
_entity.pdbx_description
1 polymer ?
#
loop_
_entity_poly.entity_id
_entity_poly.type
_entity_poly.pdbx_seq_one_letter_code
_entity_poly.pdbx_strand_id
1 'polypeptide(L)'
;MALNMDIATESKFDRKKLFLPQIIRKHIKFSQFDPTNWVENGYIDIEVGGKTKRIGITRLHMEEDAGKSTHKDGYSLVDLNRQGYTINRDCV
;
A
#
# COMPACT_ATOMS: atom_id res chain seq x y z
N MET A 1 14.20 5.70 12.20
CA MET A 1 12.81 5.81 11.69
C MET A 1 12.72 7.05 10.83
N ALA A 2 12.42 6.93 9.54
CA ALA A 2 12.57 8.05 8.58
C ALA A 2 11.34 8.97 8.47
N LEU A 3 10.13 8.46 8.76
CA LEU A 3 8.87 9.18 8.58
C LEU A 3 8.26 9.69 9.90
N ASN A 4 9.03 9.66 10.99
CA ASN A 4 8.62 10.16 12.32
C ASN A 4 7.30 9.57 12.83
N MET A 5 7.08 8.27 12.59
CA MET A 5 5.84 7.58 12.91
C MET A 5 5.94 6.80 14.22
N ASP A 6 4.79 6.51 14.82
CA ASP A 6 4.66 5.55 15.92
C ASP A 6 4.62 4.12 15.33
N ILE A 7 5.41 3.19 15.88
CA ILE A 7 5.45 1.78 15.41
C ILE A 7 4.66 0.91 16.38
N ALA A 8 3.66 0.17 15.89
CA ALA A 8 3.03 -0.89 16.67
C ALA A 8 4.01 -2.02 17.00
N THR A 9 3.92 -2.55 18.23
CA THR A 9 4.72 -3.70 18.68
C THR A 9 4.20 -5.03 18.13
N GLU A 10 2.92 -5.06 17.74
CA GLU A 10 2.26 -6.20 17.12
C GLU A 10 1.74 -5.82 15.74
N SER A 11 1.70 -6.81 14.84
CA SER A 11 1.32 -6.59 13.44
C SER A 11 0.75 -7.87 12.84
N LYS A 12 -0.33 -7.72 12.06
CA LYS A 12 -0.99 -8.81 11.34
C LYS A 12 -1.29 -8.42 9.90
N PHE A 13 -1.45 -9.43 9.05
CA PHE A 13 -1.91 -9.28 7.68
C PHE A 13 -3.37 -9.72 7.54
N ASP A 14 -4.15 -8.91 6.83
CA ASP A 14 -5.53 -9.19 6.49
C ASP A 14 -5.65 -9.63 5.01
N ARG A 15 -6.76 -10.30 4.70
CA ARG A 15 -7.05 -10.80 3.35
C ARG A 15 -8.13 -9.94 2.72
N LYS A 16 -7.74 -9.05 1.80
CA LYS A 16 -8.69 -8.28 0.99
C LYS A 16 -9.13 -9.13 -0.20
N LYS A 17 -10.42 -9.48 -0.27
CA LYS A 17 -10.98 -10.26 -1.38
C LYS A 17 -11.32 -9.33 -2.54
N LEU A 18 -10.72 -9.55 -3.71
CA LEU A 18 -10.89 -8.74 -4.92
C LEU A 18 -10.92 -9.67 -6.14
N PHE A 19 -12.05 -9.69 -6.85
CA PHE A 19 -12.21 -10.45 -8.09
C PHE A 19 -11.72 -9.61 -9.27
N LEU A 20 -10.41 -9.67 -9.52
CA LEU A 20 -9.76 -8.97 -10.63
C LEU A 20 -8.80 -9.92 -11.37
N PRO A 21 -8.73 -9.89 -12.71
CA PRO A 21 -7.89 -10.80 -13.50
C PRO A 21 -6.40 -10.76 -13.11
N GLN A 22 -5.91 -9.61 -12.66
CA GLN A 22 -4.53 -9.40 -12.20
C GLN A 22 -4.26 -9.85 -10.75
N ILE A 23 -5.27 -10.39 -10.05
CA ILE A 23 -5.21 -10.93 -8.69
C ILE A 23 -5.72 -12.37 -8.71
N ILE A 24 -4.84 -13.31 -9.05
CA ILE A 24 -5.22 -14.71 -9.33
C ILE A 24 -5.11 -15.63 -8.13
N ARG A 25 -4.39 -15.21 -7.06
CA ARG A 25 -4.22 -16.00 -5.83
C ARG A 25 -5.51 -16.02 -5.02
N LYS A 26 -6.44 -16.90 -5.40
CA LYS A 26 -7.75 -17.08 -4.76
C LYS A 26 -8.56 -15.77 -4.66
N HIS A 27 -8.33 -14.81 -5.58
CA HIS A 27 -8.93 -13.47 -5.52
C HIS A 27 -8.67 -12.77 -4.19
N ILE A 28 -7.49 -12.99 -3.59
CA ILE A 28 -7.09 -12.43 -2.30
C ILE A 28 -5.80 -11.64 -2.49
N LYS A 29 -5.78 -10.44 -1.91
CA LYS A 29 -4.62 -9.57 -1.78
C LYS A 29 -4.30 -9.42 -0.30
N PHE A 30 -3.09 -9.77 0.11
CA PHE A 30 -2.65 -9.59 1.49
C PHE A 30 -2.32 -8.12 1.76
N SER A 31 -2.86 -7.56 2.83
CA SER A 31 -2.67 -6.15 3.22
C SER A 31 -3.07 -5.95 4.67
N GLN A 32 -2.56 -4.93 5.35
CA GLN A 32 -2.96 -4.63 6.73
C GLN A 32 -4.13 -3.62 6.75
N PHE A 33 -5.19 -3.94 7.49
CA PHE A 33 -6.42 -3.13 7.56
C PHE A 33 -6.96 -2.93 8.98
N ASP A 34 -6.55 -3.71 9.96
CA ASP A 34 -7.02 -3.49 11.34
C ASP A 34 -6.12 -2.48 12.09
N PRO A 35 -6.69 -1.48 12.81
CA PRO A 35 -5.98 -0.44 13.55
C PRO A 35 -4.98 -0.97 14.60
N THR A 36 -5.12 -2.21 15.06
CA THR A 36 -4.19 -2.80 16.04
C THR A 36 -2.78 -3.09 15.52
N ASN A 37 -2.45 -2.76 14.25
CA ASN A 37 -1.31 -3.37 13.54
C ASN A 37 -0.44 -2.40 12.72
N TRP A 38 -0.41 -1.10 13.04
CA TRP A 38 0.08 -0.09 12.08
C TRP A 38 1.29 0.73 12.54
N VAL A 39 1.86 1.41 11.54
CA VAL A 39 2.75 2.55 11.70
C VAL A 39 1.92 3.81 11.42
N GLU A 40 1.74 4.69 12.42
CA GLU A 40 0.79 5.83 12.36
C GLU A 40 1.42 7.16 12.78
N ASN A 41 0.68 8.27 12.60
CA ASN A 41 1.02 9.60 13.11
C ASN A 41 2.38 10.13 12.63
N GLY A 42 2.70 9.87 11.37
CA GLY A 42 3.92 10.37 10.75
C GLY A 42 3.84 11.81 10.32
N TYR A 43 4.98 12.34 9.92
CA TYR A 43 5.04 13.61 9.20
C TYR A 43 6.32 13.77 8.40
N ILE A 44 6.23 14.59 7.36
CA ILE A 44 7.36 15.16 6.63
C ILE A 44 7.25 16.68 6.61
N ASP A 45 8.39 17.35 6.69
CA ASP A 45 8.48 18.79 6.55
C ASP A 45 8.93 19.12 5.12
N ILE A 46 8.20 20.03 4.46
CA ILE A 46 8.50 20.50 3.10
C ILE A 46 8.69 22.02 3.12
N GLU A 47 9.48 22.55 2.17
CA GLU A 47 9.57 23.99 1.96
C GLU A 47 8.59 24.46 0.88
N VAL A 48 7.79 25.47 1.20
CA VAL A 48 6.88 26.13 0.27
C VAL A 48 7.05 27.64 0.40
N GLY A 49 7.60 28.28 -0.62
CA GLY A 49 7.80 29.74 -0.64
C GLY A 49 8.68 30.25 0.51
N GLY A 50 9.75 29.52 0.85
CA GLY A 50 10.67 29.89 1.92
C GLY A 50 10.14 29.67 3.34
N LYS A 51 8.99 29.01 3.50
CA LYS A 51 8.44 28.59 4.80
C LYS A 51 8.38 27.08 4.89
N THR A 52 8.72 26.54 6.05
CA THR A 52 8.52 25.12 6.36
C THR A 52 7.03 24.84 6.60
N LYS A 53 6.49 23.83 5.91
CA LYS A 53 5.14 23.33 6.09
C LYS A 53 5.22 21.85 6.46
N ARG A 54 4.52 21.46 7.52
CA ARG A 54 4.38 20.06 7.93
C ARG A 54 3.23 19.38 7.23
N ILE A 55 3.48 18.21 6.64
CA ILE A 55 2.47 17.33 6.04
C ILE A 55 2.39 16.08 6.91
N GLY A 56 1.20 15.81 7.45
CA GLY A 56 0.93 14.60 8.21
C GLY A 56 0.86 13.37 7.32
N ILE A 57 1.30 12.23 7.85
CA ILE A 57 1.13 10.90 7.26
C ILE A 57 0.23 10.12 8.20
N THR A 58 -0.99 9.84 7.76
CA THR A 58 -2.00 9.18 8.59
C THR A 58 -1.54 7.77 8.98
N ARG A 59 -1.11 6.97 7.99
CA ARG A 59 -0.61 5.61 8.24
C ARG A 59 0.26 5.08 7.11
N LEU A 60 1.15 4.15 7.47
CA LEU A 60 1.94 3.33 6.56
C LEU A 60 1.67 1.85 6.85
N HIS A 61 1.39 1.08 5.80
CA HIS A 61 1.17 -0.36 5.91
C HIS A 61 1.76 -1.12 4.72
N MET A 62 1.98 -2.43 4.93
CA MET A 62 2.42 -3.34 3.88
C MET A 62 1.24 -3.95 3.13
N GLU A 63 1.42 -4.12 1.82
CA GLU A 63 0.47 -4.78 0.93
C GLU A 63 1.22 -5.52 -0.17
N GLU A 64 0.62 -6.56 -0.72
CA GLU A 64 1.13 -7.26 -1.91
C GLU A 64 0.77 -6.46 -3.18
N ASP A 65 1.61 -6.37 -4.21
CA ASP A 65 1.23 -5.74 -5.47
C ASP A 65 0.39 -6.70 -6.35
N ALA A 66 -0.48 -6.12 -7.16
CA ALA A 66 -1.19 -6.84 -8.22
C ALA A 66 -0.31 -7.00 -9.47
N GLY A 67 -0.68 -7.96 -10.32
CA GLY A 67 -0.13 -8.07 -11.67
C GLY A 67 -0.50 -6.87 -12.54
N LYS A 68 0.06 -6.82 -13.75
CA LYS A 68 -0.23 -5.80 -14.76
C LYS A 68 -1.29 -6.33 -15.73
N SER A 69 -2.29 -5.51 -16.04
CA SER A 69 -3.22 -5.76 -17.15
C SER A 69 -2.95 -4.77 -18.28
N THR A 70 -2.90 -5.26 -19.51
CA THR A 70 -2.76 -4.43 -20.73
C THR A 70 -3.92 -4.73 -21.66
N HIS A 71 -4.70 -3.70 -22.01
CA HIS A 71 -5.84 -3.84 -22.91
C HIS A 71 -5.41 -3.69 -24.37
N LYS A 72 -5.82 -4.61 -25.23
CA LYS A 72 -5.53 -4.59 -26.66
C LYS A 72 -6.67 -5.24 -27.43
N ASP A 73 -7.13 -4.59 -28.50
CA ASP A 73 -8.05 -5.14 -29.51
C ASP A 73 -9.27 -5.91 -28.93
N GLY A 74 -9.90 -5.34 -27.88
CA GLY A 74 -11.09 -5.92 -27.25
C GLY A 74 -10.84 -7.01 -26.20
N TYR A 75 -9.58 -7.34 -25.90
CA TYR A 75 -9.20 -8.28 -24.84
C TYR A 75 -8.15 -7.69 -23.89
N SER A 76 -7.86 -8.41 -22.80
CA SER A 76 -6.87 -8.01 -21.80
C SER A 76 -5.78 -9.07 -21.68
N LEU A 77 -4.53 -8.63 -21.72
CA LEU A 77 -3.34 -9.43 -21.46
C LEU A 77 -2.93 -9.24 -20.00
N VAL A 78 -2.82 -10.32 -19.25
CA VAL A 78 -2.44 -10.30 -17.83
C VAL A 78 -1.01 -10.78 -17.68
N ASP A 79 -0.14 -9.92 -17.15
CA ASP A 79 1.22 -10.23 -16.75
C ASP A 79 1.31 -10.30 -15.23
N LEU A 80 1.71 -11.45 -14.71
CA LEU A 80 1.76 -11.75 -13.28
C LEU A 80 3.17 -11.68 -12.68
N ASN A 81 4.19 -11.27 -13.46
CA ASN A 81 5.57 -11.17 -12.98
C ASN A 81 5.70 -10.24 -11.76
N ARG A 82 4.83 -9.23 -11.66
CA ARG A 82 4.79 -8.27 -10.54
C ARG A 82 3.93 -8.73 -9.35
N GLN A 83 3.05 -9.71 -9.55
CA GLN A 83 2.15 -10.14 -8.47
C GLN A 83 2.97 -10.78 -7.34
N GLY A 84 2.72 -10.36 -6.10
CA GLY A 84 3.49 -10.86 -4.95
C GLY A 84 4.55 -9.92 -4.43
N TYR A 85 4.94 -8.88 -5.20
CA TYR A 85 5.93 -7.92 -4.75
C TYR A 85 5.41 -7.09 -3.57
N THR A 86 6.24 -6.90 -2.56
CA THR A 86 5.87 -6.11 -1.37
C THR A 86 5.86 -4.62 -1.71
N ILE A 87 4.76 -3.95 -1.36
CA ILE A 87 4.62 -2.49 -1.44
C ILE A 87 4.36 -1.91 -0.05
N ASN A 88 5.02 -0.78 0.24
CA ASN A 88 4.64 0.11 1.33
C ASN A 88 3.63 1.11 0.78
N ARG A 89 2.50 1.25 1.46
CA ARG A 89 1.42 2.12 1.02
C ARG A 89 1.11 3.16 2.08
N ASP A 90 1.33 4.41 1.70
CA ASP A 90 0.90 5.57 2.46
C ASP A 90 -0.59 5.80 2.18
N CYS A 91 -1.38 5.98 3.24
CA CYS A 91 -2.71 6.57 3.12
C CYS A 91 -2.61 7.96 3.72
N VAL A 92 -2.75 8.99 2.88
CA VAL A 92 -2.87 10.40 3.31
C VAL A 92 -4.32 10.63 3.73
#